data_AF-A0A2B7GM55-F1
#
_entry.id   AF-A0A2B7GM55-F1
#
_cell.length_a   1.000
_cell.length_b   1.000
_cell.length_c   1.000
_cell.angle_alpha   90.00
_cell.angle_beta   90.00
_cell.angle_gamma   90.00
#
_symmetry.space_group_name_H-M   'P 1'
#
loop_
_entity.id
_entity.type
_entity.pdbx_description
1 polymer ?
#
loop_
_entity_poly.entity_id
_entity_poly.type
_entity_poly.pdbx_seq_one_letter_code
_entity_poly.pdbx_strand_id
1 'polypeptide(L)' 'MIRTRFHRLRVRWRRWRLFRAYSKVAKIRTGCVSFIPIMCALEAMERDGHLELDDGDVEWHWPEEG' A
#
# COMPACT_ATOMS: atom_id res chain seq x y z
N MET A 1 5.40 -24.29 11.70
CA MET A 1 5.93 -22.96 12.13
C MET A 1 6.65 -22.16 11.03
N ILE A 2 7.17 -22.76 9.95
CA ILE A 2 7.85 -22.00 8.87
C ILE A 2 6.86 -21.38 7.86
N ARG A 3 5.76 -22.06 7.54
CA ARG A 3 4.74 -21.61 6.58
C ARG A 3 4.11 -20.25 6.92
N THR A 4 3.81 -19.98 8.19
CA THR A 4 3.21 -18.73 8.65
C THR A 4 4.15 -17.52 8.50
N ARG A 5 5.46 -17.71 8.69
CA ARG A 5 6.46 -16.65 8.46
C ARG A 5 6.58 -16.29 6.97
N PHE A 6 6.64 -17.29 6.09
CA PHE A 6 6.65 -17.06 4.65
C PHE A 6 5.35 -16.44 4.15
N HIS A 7 4.21 -16.80 4.75
CA HIS A 7 2.92 -16.22 4.40
C HIS A 7 2.87 -14.72 4.74
N ARG A 8 3.26 -14.34 5.96
CA ARG A 8 3.35 -12.91 6.38
C ARG A 8 4.28 -12.11 5.50
N LEU A 9 5.45 -12.66 5.15
CA LEU A 9 6.38 -12.01 4.23
C LEU A 9 5.77 -11.82 2.85
N ARG A 10 5.05 -12.82 2.33
CA ARG A 10 4.40 -12.76 1.02
C ARG A 10 3.29 -11.72 0.97
N VAL A 11 2.46 -11.64 2.02
CA VAL A 11 1.41 -10.60 2.15
C VAL A 11 2.05 -9.22 2.20
N ARG A 12 3.09 -9.04 3.04
CA ARG A 12 3.85 -7.78 3.11
C ARG A 12 4.46 -7.40 1.77
N TRP A 13 5.06 -8.34 1.04
CA TRP A 13 5.60 -8.12 -0.29
C TRP A 13 4.54 -7.72 -1.32
N ARG A 14 3.35 -8.33 -1.26
CA ARG A 14 2.22 -7.96 -2.13
C ARG A 14 1.75 -6.53 -1.85
N ARG A 15 1.53 -6.19 -0.58
CA ARG A 15 1.17 -4.82 -0.15
C ARG A 15 2.19 -3.80 -0.62
N TRP A 16 3.49 -4.10 -0.42
CA TRP A 16 4.57 -3.20 -0.84
C TRP A 16 4.68 -3.06 -2.36
N ARG A 17 4.45 -4.15 -3.11
CA ARG A 17 4.44 -4.11 -4.58
C ARG A 17 3.30 -3.27 -5.12
N LEU A 18 2.11 -3.37 -4.52
CA LEU A 18 0.94 -2.58 -4.90
C LEU A 18 1.17 -1.09 -4.59
N PHE A 19 1.59 -0.79 -3.36
CA PHE A 19 1.96 0.57 -2.97
C PHE A 19 3.01 1.20 -3.91
N ARG A 20 4.04 0.44 -4.29
CA ARG A 20 5.06 0.90 -5.24
C ARG A 20 4.49 1.21 -6.62
N ALA A 21 3.50 0.45 -7.08
CA ALA A 21 2.82 0.72 -8.35
C ALA A 21 2.04 2.05 -8.28
N TYR A 22 1.24 2.25 -7.23
CA TYR A 22 0.50 3.50 -7.00
C TYR A 22 1.45 4.70 -6.86
N SER A 23 2.52 4.56 -6.08
CA SER A 23 3.55 5.59 -5.91
C SER A 23 4.23 5.96 -7.25
N LYS A 24 4.46 4.98 -8.13
CA LYS A 24 5.03 5.23 -9.45
C LYS A 24 4.05 6.02 -10.33
N VAL A 25 2.77 5.66 -10.32
CA VAL A 25 1.72 6.40 -11.06
C VAL A 25 1.56 7.81 -10.51
N ALA A 26 1.50 7.95 -9.19
CA ALA A 26 1.40 9.23 -8.50
C ALA A 26 2.60 10.14 -8.82
N LYS A 27 3.83 9.59 -8.82
CA LYS A 27 5.05 10.32 -9.16
C LYS A 27 5.05 10.82 -10.60
N ILE A 28 4.60 10.00 -11.56
CA ILE A 28 4.46 10.43 -12.95
C ILE A 28 3.42 11.55 -13.08
N ARG A 29 2.32 11.46 -12.33
CA ARG A 29 1.21 12.42 -12.38
C ARG A 29 1.55 13.77 -11.75
N THR A 30 2.27 13.77 -10.62
CA THR A 30 2.61 15.00 -9.88
C THR A 30 3.94 15.61 -10.32
N GLY A 31 4.86 14.83 -10.90
CA GLY A 31 6.21 15.29 -11.25
C GLY A 31 7.10 15.59 -10.04
N CYS A 32 6.60 15.43 -8.81
CA CYS A 32 7.32 15.66 -7.58
C CYS A 32 8.03 14.39 -7.09
N VAL A 33 9.20 14.56 -6.46
CA VAL A 33 10.00 13.48 -5.84
C VAL A 33 9.87 13.43 -4.31
N SER A 34 9.05 14.32 -3.73
CA SER A 34 8.91 14.50 -2.27
C SER A 34 7.89 13.52 -1.67
N PHE A 35 7.26 13.86 -0.54
CA PHE A 35 6.24 13.05 0.13
C PHE A 35 4.88 13.06 -0.58
N ILE A 36 4.64 14.01 -1.49
CA ILE A 36 3.35 14.16 -2.20
C ILE A 36 2.92 12.90 -2.96
N PRO A 37 3.78 12.21 -3.74
CA PRO A 37 3.40 10.97 -4.40
C PRO A 37 3.05 9.84 -3.44
N ILE A 38 3.59 9.85 -2.22
CA ILE A 38 3.26 8.87 -1.18
C ILE A 38 1.83 9.12 -0.69
N MET A 39 1.48 10.37 -0.38
CA MET A 39 0.13 10.73 0.04
C MET A 39 -0.90 10.46 -1.06
N CYS A 40 -0.61 10.87 -2.30
CA CYS A 40 -1.50 10.57 -3.44
C CYS A 40 -1.64 9.06 -3.70
N ALA A 41 -0.61 8.26 -3.41
CA ALA A 41 -0.71 6.82 -3.52
C ALA A 41 -1.62 6.23 -2.43
N LEU A 42 -1.49 6.73 -1.19
CA LEU A 42 -2.34 6.31 -0.07
C LEU A 42 -3.81 6.68 -0.31
N GLU A 43 -4.11 7.93 -0.69
CA GLU A 43 -5.47 8.37 -1.05
C GLU A 43 -6.06 7.55 -2.19
N ALA A 44 -5.27 7.27 -3.23
CA ALA A 44 -5.73 6.46 -4.36
C ALA A 44 -6.02 5.01 -3.94
N MET A 45 -5.21 4.45 -3.04
CA MET A 45 -5.41 3.10 -2.51
C MET A 45 -6.61 3.03 -1.55
N GLU A 46 -6.86 4.08 -0.78
CA GLU A 46 -8.06 4.21 0.05
C GLU A 46 -9.32 4.27 -0.80
N ARG A 47 -9.34 5.14 -1.81
CA ARG A 47 -10.44 5.26 -2.76
C ARG A 47 -10.74 3.95 -3.50
N ASP A 48 -9.70 3.19 -3.80
CA ASP A 48 -9.82 1.89 -4.49
C ASP A 48 -10.12 0.73 -3.49
N GLY A 49 -10.30 1.02 -2.20
CA GLY A 49 -10.72 0.08 -1.16
C GLY A 49 -9.62 -0.89 -0.68
N HIS A 50 -8.35 -0.57 -0.93
CA HIS A 50 -7.22 -1.42 -0.53
C HIS A 50 -6.77 -1.19 0.91
N LEU A 51 -7.01 0.00 1.43
CA LEU A 51 -6.67 0.42 2.78
C LEU A 51 -7.67 1.47 3.28
N GLU A 52 -7.60 1.79 4.55
CA GLU A 52 -8.28 2.90 5.20
C GLU A 52 -7.27 3.65 6.05
N LEU A 53 -7.38 4.98 6.04
CA LEU A 53 -6.53 5.86 6.84
C LEU A 53 -7.33 6.31 8.06
N ASP A 54 -7.06 5.71 9.22
CA ASP A 54 -7.70 6.10 10.48
C ASP A 54 -6.70 6.83 11.38
N ASP A 55 -6.92 8.13 11.61
CA ASP A 55 -6.17 9.01 12.50
C ASP A 55 -4.61 8.90 12.45
N GLY A 56 -4.07 8.57 11.26
CA GLY A 56 -2.63 8.43 11.01
C GLY A 56 -2.12 6.98 10.94
N ASP A 57 -2.98 6.01 11.25
CA ASP A 57 -2.73 4.59 11.04
C ASP A 57 -3.27 4.10 9.68
N VAL A 58 -2.60 3.11 9.11
CA VAL A 58 -2.93 2.52 7.80
C VAL A 58 -3.49 1.11 8.02
N GLU A 59 -4.80 0.96 7.93
CA GLU A 59 -5.46 -0.34 8.00
C GLU A 59 -5.62 -0.91 6.59
N TRP A 60 -5.24 -2.18 6.38
CA TRP A 60 -5.26 -2.79 5.04
C TRP A 60 -6.44 -3.76 4.91
N HIS A 61 -7.36 -3.45 4.00
CA HIS A 61 -8.57 -4.25 3.74
C HIS A 61 -8.36 -5.44 2.78
N TRP A 62 -7.19 -5.54 2.14
CA TRP A 62 -6.91 -6.53 1.08
C TRP A 62 -6.03 -7.73 1.51
N PRO A 63 -6.28 -8.91 0.92
CA PRO A 63 -7.07 -9.97 1.56
C PRO A 63 -6.35 -10.56 2.79
N GLU A 64 -7.16 -11.09 3.70
CA GLU A 64 -6.77 -11.64 5.00
C GLU A 64 -5.61 -12.64 4.95
N GLU A 65 -4.93 -12.73 6.09
CA GLU A 65 -3.96 -13.77 6.43
C GLU A 65 -4.60 -15.17 6.39
N GLY A 66 -4.85 -15.71 5.19
CA GLY A 66 -5.23 -17.12 4.99
C GLY A 66 -4.12 -18.10 5.35
#